data_AF-A0A831ZGH1-F1
#
_entry.id   AF-A0A831ZGH1-F1
#
_cell.length_a   1.000
_cell.length_b   1.000
_cell.length_c   1.000
_cell.angle_alpha   90.00
_cell.angle_beta   90.00
_cell.angle_gamma   90.00
#
_symmetry.space_group_name_H-M   'P 1'
#
loop_
_entity.id
_entity.type
_entity.pdbx_description
1 polymer ?
#
loop_
_entity_poly.entity_id
_entity_poly.type
_entity_poly.pdbx_seq_one_letter_code
_entity_poly.pdbx_strand_id
1 'polypeptide(L)'
;MDNLLRLWASTGIANISLGQAVMMSVGLLLLYLAIRKGFEPLLLLPIGFGAVLSNIPLAGIAEYGGILSYFYFGIKSGVLPLIIFMGVGAMTDFGP
;
A
#
# COMPACT_ATOMS: atom_id res chain seq x y z
N MET A 1 18.41 -29.98 14.72
CA MET A 1 17.10 -29.35 15.02
C MET A 1 17.14 -27.83 14.78
N ASP A 2 18.33 -27.23 14.78
CA ASP A 2 18.56 -25.78 14.71
C ASP A 2 18.22 -25.15 13.35
N ASN A 3 18.35 -25.92 12.26
CA ASN A 3 17.95 -25.45 10.93
C ASN A 3 16.43 -25.27 10.80
N LEU A 4 15.63 -26.11 11.47
CA LEU A 4 14.17 -25.96 11.53
C LEU A 4 13.77 -24.73 12.35
N LEU A 5 14.47 -24.47 13.46
CA LEU A 5 14.26 -23.27 14.27
C LEU A 5 14.66 -21.98 13.52
N ARG A 6 15.76 -22.02 12.75
CA ARG A 6 16.16 -20.90 11.88
C ARG A 6 15.17 -20.66 10.75
N LEU A 7 14.66 -21.72 10.12
CA LEU A 7 13.62 -21.61 9.11
C LEU A 7 12.37 -20.99 9.71
N TRP A 8 11.93 -21.45 10.88
CA TRP A 8 10.77 -20.91 11.58
C TRP A 8 10.97 -19.42 11.94
N ALA A 9 12.13 -19.06 12.49
CA ALA A 9 12.49 -17.68 12.80
C ALA A 9 12.66 -16.79 11.56
N SER A 10 12.95 -17.36 10.38
CA SER A 10 13.01 -16.62 9.11
C SER A 10 11.65 -16.49 8.41
N THR A 11 10.61 -17.16 8.90
CA THR A 11 9.28 -17.02 8.31
C THR A 11 8.69 -15.65 8.61
N GLY A 12 8.00 -15.07 7.62
CA GLY A 12 7.28 -13.81 7.79
C GLY A 12 6.28 -13.87 8.95
N ILE A 13 5.61 -15.02 9.15
CA ILE A 13 4.62 -15.22 10.21
C ILE A 13 5.24 -15.06 11.62
N ALA A 14 6.47 -15.56 11.82
CA ALA A 14 7.15 -15.46 13.10
C ALA A 14 7.65 -14.04 13.43
N ASN A 15 7.74 -13.16 12.43
CA ASN A 15 8.24 -11.79 12.57
C ASN A 15 7.13 -10.72 12.45
N ILE A 16 5.86 -11.13 12.45
CA ILE A 16 4.75 -10.17 12.45
C ILE A 16 4.76 -9.39 13.76
N SER A 17 4.96 -8.08 13.68
CA SER A 17 4.70 -7.18 14.80
C SER A 17 3.21 -6.89 14.94
N LEU A 18 2.77 -6.59 16.16
CA LEU A 18 1.36 -6.26 16.43
C LEU A 18 0.90 -5.03 15.64
N GLY A 19 1.78 -4.04 15.42
CA GLY A 19 1.49 -2.87 14.59
C GLY A 19 1.23 -3.22 13.12
N GLN A 20 2.05 -4.10 12.53
CA GLN A 20 1.86 -4.57 11.15
C GLN A 20 0.55 -5.34 10.98
N ALA A 21 0.19 -6.19 11.95
CA ALA A 21 -1.07 -6.92 11.94
C ALA A 21 -2.30 -5.99 11.94
N VAL A 22 -2.26 -4.94 12.76
CA VAL A 22 -3.32 -3.92 12.80
C VAL A 22 -3.39 -3.16 11.47
N MET A 23 -2.26 -2.71 10.93
CA MET A 23 -2.24 -1.97 9.67
C MET A 23 -2.67 -2.81 8.46
N MET A 24 -2.33 -4.10 8.42
CA MET A 24 -2.85 -5.02 7.39
C MET A 24 -4.36 -5.17 7.50
N SER A 25 -4.90 -5.24 8.73
CA SER A 25 -6.35 -5.31 8.96
C SER A 25 -7.05 -4.03 8.50
N VAL A 26 -6.45 -2.85 8.72
CA VAL A 26 -6.94 -1.58 8.16
C VAL A 26 -6.87 -1.57 6.63
N GLY A 27 -5.78 -2.05 6.03
CA GLY A 27 -5.65 -2.17 4.58
C GLY A 27 -6.73 -3.06 3.96
N LEU A 28 -7.03 -4.20 4.59
CA LEU A 28 -8.12 -5.08 4.20
C LEU A 28 -9.50 -4.43 4.35
N LEU A 29 -9.69 -3.62 5.39
CA LEU A 29 -10.91 -2.83 5.57
C LEU A 29 -11.08 -1.80 4.45
N LEU A 30 -10.01 -1.11 4.03
CA LEU A 30 -10.03 -0.17 2.90
C LEU A 30 -10.35 -0.88 1.58
N LEU A 31 -9.76 -2.06 1.34
CA LEU A 31 -10.09 -2.89 0.18
C LEU A 31 -11.56 -3.31 0.18
N TYR A 32 -12.10 -3.68 1.34
CA TYR A 32 -13.51 -4.02 1.49
C TYR A 32 -14.42 -2.82 1.18
N LEU A 33 -14.07 -1.61 1.64
CA LEU A 33 -14.83 -0.40 1.34
C LEU A 33 -14.79 -0.06 -0.16
N ALA A 34 -13.63 -0.22 -0.81
CA ALA A 34 -13.46 0.04 -2.23
C ALA A 34 -14.27 -0.94 -3.10
N ILE A 35 -14.19 -2.24 -2.81
CA ILE A 35 -14.78 -3.29 -3.66
C ILE A 35 -16.27 -3.47 -3.38
N ARG A 36 -16.65 -3.67 -2.11
CA ARG A 36 -18.05 -4.02 -1.77
C ARG A 36 -18.93 -2.78 -1.72
N LYS A 37 -18.41 -1.69 -1.15
CA LYS A 37 -19.20 -0.48 -0.93
C LYS A 37 -18.96 0.61 -1.99
N GLY A 38 -18.00 0.43 -2.90
CA GLY A 38 -17.75 1.35 -4.00
C GLY A 38 -17.27 2.73 -3.57
N PHE A 39 -16.67 2.87 -2.38
CA PHE A 39 -16.07 4.13 -1.96
C PHE A 39 -14.79 4.39 -2.76
N GLU A 40 -14.80 5.44 -3.60
CA GLU A 40 -13.69 5.88 -4.47
C GLU A 40 -12.78 4.74 -4.94
N PRO A 41 -13.32 3.77 -5.69
CA PRO A 41 -12.64 2.50 -5.97
C PRO A 41 -11.32 2.71 -6.73
N LEU A 42 -11.23 3.79 -7.52
CA LEU A 42 -10.04 4.16 -8.27
C LEU A 42 -8.84 4.51 -7.37
N LEU A 43 -9.08 5.10 -6.20
CA LEU A 43 -8.02 5.56 -5.29
C LEU A 43 -7.88 4.63 -4.07
N LEU A 44 -8.99 4.25 -3.43
CA LEU A 44 -8.94 3.43 -2.21
C LEU A 44 -8.41 2.02 -2.47
N LEU A 45 -8.64 1.44 -3.64
CA LEU A 45 -8.15 0.10 -3.95
C LEU A 45 -6.61 0.03 -4.02
N PRO A 46 -5.93 0.91 -4.79
CA PRO A 46 -4.47 1.02 -4.73
C PRO A 46 -3.93 1.35 -3.34
N ILE A 47 -4.60 2.23 -2.59
CA ILE A 47 -4.17 2.61 -1.22
C ILE A 47 -4.26 1.42 -0.27
N GLY A 48 -5.39 0.70 -0.26
CA GLY A 48 -5.59 -0.48 0.59
C GLY A 48 -4.59 -1.59 0.25
N PHE A 49 -4.34 -1.82 -1.04
CA PHE A 49 -3.36 -2.80 -1.50
C PHE A 49 -1.93 -2.42 -1.09
N GLY A 50 -1.54 -1.15 -1.29
CA GLY A 50 -0.24 -0.62 -0.86
C GLY A 50 -0.04 -0.70 0.66
N ALA A 51 -1.09 -0.47 1.45
CA ALA A 51 -1.05 -0.60 2.90
C ALA A 51 -0.81 -2.05 3.33
N VAL A 52 -1.47 -3.03 2.70
CA VAL A 52 -1.21 -4.45 2.98
C VAL A 52 0.23 -4.82 2.62
N LEU A 53 0.69 -4.49 1.40
CA LEU A 53 2.04 -4.81 0.93
C LEU A 53 3.15 -4.17 1.77
N SER A 54 2.96 -2.93 2.22
CA SER A 54 3.95 -2.21 3.04
C SER A 54 4.14 -2.84 4.43
N ASN A 55 3.14 -3.57 4.92
CA ASN A 55 3.15 -4.15 6.26
C ASN A 55 3.49 -5.66 6.26
N ILE A 56 3.84 -6.24 5.11
CA ILE A 56 4.33 -7.62 5.05
C ILE A 56 5.73 -7.67 5.68
N PRO A 57 5.93 -8.47 6.75
CA PRO A 57 7.22 -8.56 7.43
C PRO A 57 8.28 -9.20 6.52
N LEU A 58 9.54 -8.77 6.68
CA LEU A 58 10.72 -9.27 5.96
C LEU A 58 10.70 -9.10 4.44
N ALA A 59 9.66 -8.48 3.87
CA ALA A 59 9.53 -8.34 2.42
C ALA A 59 10.25 -7.09 1.87
N GLY A 60 10.55 -6.10 2.70
CA GLY A 60 11.32 -4.90 2.31
C GLY A 60 10.67 -4.06 1.19
N ILE A 61 9.38 -4.26 0.90
CA ILE A 61 8.71 -3.71 -0.29
C ILE A 61 8.62 -2.18 -0.24
N ALA A 62 8.41 -1.64 0.97
CA ALA A 62 8.35 -0.20 1.24
C ALA A 62 9.66 0.38 1.79
N GLU A 63 10.69 -0.44 1.99
CA GLU A 63 12.00 0.00 2.45
C GLU A 63 12.83 0.62 1.31
N TYR A 64 13.96 1.23 1.64
CA TYR A 64 14.84 1.86 0.66
C TYR A 64 15.31 0.84 -0.40
N GLY A 65 14.95 1.08 -1.66
CA GLY A 65 15.22 0.18 -2.78
C GLY A 65 14.08 -0.80 -3.09
N GLY A 66 13.04 -0.84 -2.25
CA GLY A 66 11.81 -1.59 -2.49
C GLY A 66 10.91 -0.89 -3.52
N ILE A 67 10.04 -1.65 -4.19
CA ILE A 67 9.22 -1.14 -5.29
C ILE A 67 8.29 0.01 -4.86
N LEU A 68 7.71 -0.06 -3.65
CA LEU A 68 6.83 0.99 -3.13
C LEU A 68 7.62 2.27 -2.79
N SER A 69 8.91 2.16 -2.47
CA SER A 69 9.76 3.32 -2.20
C SER A 69 10.00 4.18 -3.46
N TYR A 70 10.11 3.55 -4.64
CA TYR A 70 10.23 4.27 -5.91
C TYR A 70 8.94 5.02 -6.28
N PHE A 71 7.78 4.41 -6.04
CA PHE A 71 6.51 5.12 -6.19
C PHE A 71 6.39 6.27 -5.19
N TYR A 72 6.80 6.05 -3.94
CA TYR A 72 6.79 7.08 -2.91
C TYR A 72 7.72 8.26 -3.26
N PHE A 73 8.85 8.01 -3.92
CA PHE A 73 9.70 9.08 -4.45
C PHE A 73 8.95 9.97 -5.45
N GLY A 74 8.15 9.38 -6.35
CA GLY A 74 7.29 10.12 -7.29
C GLY A 74 6.18 10.93 -6.60
N ILE A 75 5.72 10.49 -5.44
CA ILE A 75 4.78 11.25 -4.60
C ILE A 75 5.51 12.41 -3.91
N LYS A 76 6.67 12.13 -3.30
CA LYS A 76 7.48 13.12 -2.56
C LYS A 76 8.04 14.21 -3.46
N SER A 77 8.37 13.89 -4.71
CA SER A 77 8.78 14.88 -5.72
C SER A 77 7.63 15.76 -6.21
N GLY A 78 6.38 15.42 -5.87
CA GLY A 78 5.17 16.13 -6.30
C GLY A 78 4.71 15.79 -7.71
N VAL A 79 5.47 15.00 -8.47
CA VAL A 79 5.16 14.68 -9.87
C VAL A 79 3.84 13.90 -9.97
N LEU A 80 3.64 12.86 -9.16
CA LEU A 80 2.43 12.03 -9.21
C LEU A 80 1.15 12.81 -8.83
N PRO A 81 1.10 13.57 -7.71
CA PRO A 81 -0.06 14.41 -7.40
C PRO A 81 -0.38 15.44 -8.49
N LEU A 82 0.63 16.10 -9.07
CA LEU A 82 0.43 17.10 -10.12
C LEU A 82 -0.16 16.50 -11.40
N ILE A 83 0.30 15.31 -11.80
CA ILE A 83 -0.26 14.60 -12.96
C ILE A 83 -1.72 14.20 -12.70
N ILE A 84 -2.05 13.73 -11.50
CA ILE A 84 -3.44 13.41 -11.13
C ILE A 84 -4.31 14.66 -11.20
N PHE A 85 -3.87 15.78 -10.61
CA PHE A 85 -4.64 17.04 -10.66
C PHE A 85 -4.78 17.59 -12.08
N MET A 86 -3.75 17.47 -12.91
CA MET A 86 -3.84 17.81 -14.34
C MET A 86 -4.91 16.97 -15.05
N GLY A 87 -4.97 15.67 -14.77
CA GLY A 87 -6.01 14.78 -15.30
C GLY A 87 -7.41 15.16 -14.84
N VAL A 88 -7.59 15.49 -13.55
CA VAL A 88 -8.87 15.98 -13.01
C VAL A 88 -9.29 17.28 -13.71
N GLY A 89 -8.36 18.22 -13.90
CA GLY A 89 -8.62 19.46 -14.64
C GLY A 89 -9.02 19.22 -16.09
N ALA A 90 -8.41 18.24 -16.77
CA ALA A 90 -8.77 17.87 -18.14
C ALA A 90 -10.15 17.19 -18.25
N MET A 91 -10.64 16.58 -17.17
CA MET A 91 -11.99 15.98 -17.09
C MET A 91 -13.05 16.96 -16.58
N THR A 92 -12.66 18.17 -16.16
CA THR A 92 -13.59 19.17 -15.64
C THR A 92 -14.31 19.83 -16.82
N ASP A 93 -15.64 19.72 -16.84
CA ASP A 93 -16.47 20.48 -17.76
C ASP A 93 -16.52 21.94 -17.29
N PHE A 94 -16.30 22.87 -18.22
CA PHE A 94 -16.37 24.31 -17.96
C PHE A 94 -17.73 24.90 -18.35
N GLY A 95 -18.68 24.07 -18.80
CA GLY A 95 -20.09 24.44 -18.97
C GLY A 95 -20.85 24.64 -17.65
N PRO A 96 -21.92 25.46 -17.61
CA PRO A 96 -22.78 25.64 -16.43
C PRO A 96 -23.69 24.46 -16.11
#